data_AF-A0A976GU15-F1
#
_entry.id   AF-A0A976GU15-F1
#
_cell.length_a   1.000
_cell.length_b   1.000
_cell.length_c   1.000
_cell.angle_alpha   90.00
_cell.angle_beta   90.00
_cell.angle_gamma   90.00
#
_symmetry.space_group_name_H-M   'P 1'
#
loop_
_entity.id
_entity.type
_entity.pdbx_description
1 polymer ?
#
loop_
_entity_poly.entity_id
_entity_poly.type
_entity_poly.pdbx_seq_one_letter_code
_entity_poly.pdbx_strand_id
1 'polypeptide(L)' 'MKDLQGKFLFFDKINEQKYKLDLQNYPSGIYILHLNNGEKTTVHKIIKQ' A
#
# COMPACT_ATOMS: atom_id res chain seq x y z
N MET A 1 -2.64 2.44 1.68
CA MET A 1 -3.03 1.74 0.45
C MET A 1 -4.51 1.94 0.20
N LYS A 2 -4.88 2.16 -1.06
CA LYS A 2 -6.28 2.30 -1.50
C LYS A 2 -6.54 1.41 -2.71
N ASP A 3 -7.80 1.04 -2.92
CA ASP A 3 -8.26 0.47 -4.18
C ASP A 3 -8.56 1.57 -5.23
N LEU A 4 -8.93 1.15 -6.45
CA LEU A 4 -9.30 2.07 -7.54
C LEU A 4 -10.61 2.83 -7.32
N GLN A 5 -11.43 2.42 -6.35
CA GLN A 5 -12.62 3.16 -5.95
C GLN A 5 -12.29 4.26 -4.92
N GLY A 6 -11.00 4.39 -4.56
CA GLY A 6 -10.51 5.35 -3.57
C GLY A 6 -10.75 4.90 -2.12
N LYS A 7 -11.25 3.69 -1.89
CA LYS A 7 -11.45 3.15 -0.54
C LYS A 7 -10.10 2.91 0.12
N PHE A 8 -9.91 3.49 1.29
CA PHE A 8 -8.74 3.20 2.12
C PHE A 8 -8.83 1.77 2.66
N LEU A 9 -7.79 0.99 2.39
CA LEU A 9 -7.71 -0.40 2.84
C LEU A 9 -6.73 -0.58 4.00
N PHE A 10 -5.66 0.22 4.01
CA PHE A 10 -4.58 0.06 4.98
C PHE A 10 -3.82 1.38 5.17
N PHE A 11 -3.47 1.69 6.41
CA PHE A 11 -2.53 2.75 6.77
C PHE A 11 -1.74 2.28 7.98
N ASP A 12 -0.41 2.29 7.88
CA ASP A 12 0.45 1.87 8.98
C ASP A 12 1.80 2.58 8.90
N LYS A 13 2.48 2.69 10.05
CA LYS A 13 3.81 3.25 10.17
C LYS A 13 4.83 2.12 10.04
N ILE A 14 5.57 2.16 8.94
CA ILE A 14 6.63 1.19 8.62
C ILE A 14 7.87 1.51 9.46
N ASN A 15 8.50 0.49 10.03
CA ASN A 15 9.83 0.57 10.64
C ASN A 15 10.73 -0.54 10.07
N GLU A 16 11.99 -0.57 10.48
CA GLU A 16 12.99 -1.53 9.97
C GLU A 16 12.61 -3.00 10.15
N GLN A 17 11.67 -3.32 11.06
CA GLN A 17 11.17 -4.67 11.30
C GLN A 17 9.89 -5.00 10.52
N LYS A 18 9.17 -3.98 10.02
CA LYS A 18 7.89 -4.10 9.31
C LYS A 18 7.92 -3.43 7.94
N TYR A 19 8.82 -3.90 7.07
CA TYR A 19 8.97 -3.42 5.69
C TYR A 19 8.27 -4.31 4.64
N LYS A 20 7.62 -5.39 5.07
CA LYS A 20 6.89 -6.32 4.20
C LYS A 20 5.39 -6.07 4.31
N LEU A 21 4.74 -5.91 3.15
CA LEU A 21 3.29 -5.85 3.04
C LEU A 21 2.78 -7.21 2.55
N ASP A 22 1.98 -7.89 3.38
CA ASP A 22 1.32 -9.13 2.99
C ASP A 22 -0.01 -8.82 2.30
N LEU A 23 -0.15 -9.34 1.08
CA LEU A 23 -1.33 -9.15 0.23
C LEU A 23 -2.14 -10.45 0.08
N GLN A 24 -1.83 -11.54 0.78
CA GLN A 24 -2.46 -12.85 0.59
C GLN A 24 -3.99 -12.79 0.65
N ASN A 25 -4.54 -12.08 1.65
CA ASN A 25 -5.98 -11.98 1.88
C ASN A 25 -6.70 -10.87 1.09
N TYR A 26 -5.97 -10.11 0.25
CA TYR A 26 -6.57 -9.07 -0.59
C TYR A 26 -7.10 -9.69 -1.90
N PRO A 27 -8.24 -9.26 -2.45
CA PRO A 27 -8.72 -9.77 -3.74
C PRO A 27 -7.75 -9.40 -4.88
N SER A 28 -7.84 -10.11 -6.01
CA SER A 28 -7.14 -9.70 -7.24
C SER A 28 -7.61 -8.31 -7.66
N GLY A 29 -6.69 -7.48 -8.14
CA GLY A 29 -7.01 -6.09 -8.46
C GLY A 29 -5.79 -5.17 -8.48
N ILE A 30 -6.08 -3.89 -8.66
CA ILE A 30 -5.07 -2.82 -8.70
C ILE A 30 -5.14 -2.03 -7.40
N TYR A 31 -3.98 -1.85 -6.77
CA TYR A 31 -3.83 -1.11 -5.52
C TYR A 31 -2.82 0.02 -5.69
N ILE A 32 -3.10 1.14 -5.01
CA ILE A 32 -2.21 2.30 -4.98
C ILE A 32 -1.63 2.41 -3.57
N LEU A 33 -0.31 2.28 -3.46
CA LEU A 33 0.47 2.42 -2.23
C LEU A 33 1.11 3.80 -2.18
N HIS A 34 0.86 4.53 -1.10
CA HIS A 34 1.50 5.82 -0.82
C HIS A 34 2.46 5.60 0.34
N LEU A 35 3.72 5.96 0.15
CA LEU A 35 4.77 5.94 1.16
C LEU A 35 5.21 7.38 1.41
N ASN A 36 5.23 7.79 2.68
CA ASN A 36 5.63 9.12 3.07
C ASN A 36 6.52 9.02 4.32
N ASN A 37 7.69 9.66 4.28
CA ASN A 37 8.66 9.69 5.38
C ASN A 37 8.79 11.08 6.04
N GLY A 38 7.86 12.01 5.75
CA GLY A 38 7.89 13.41 6.19
C GLY A 38 8.55 14.37 5.21
N GLU A 39 9.50 13.89 4.39
CA GLU A 39 10.26 14.71 3.43
C GLU A 39 9.82 14.46 1.99
N LYS A 40 9.50 13.21 1.66
CA LYS A 40 9.13 12.78 0.32
C LYS A 40 7.91 11.87 0.36
N THR A 41 7.07 12.01 -0.66
CA THR A 41 6.00 11.05 -0.95
C THR A 41 6.35 10.27 -2.21
N THR A 42 6.23 8.95 -2.14
CA THR A 42 6.37 8.04 -3.27
C THR A 42 5.07 7.26 -3.46
N VAL A 43 4.65 7.08 -4.71
CA VAL A 43 3.44 6.34 -5.06
C VAL A 43 3.81 5.12 -5.91
N HIS A 44 3.33 3.95 -5.51
CA HIS A 44 3.53 2.69 -6.24
C HIS A 44 2.17 2.08 -6.64
N LYS A 45 2.09 1.62 -7.88
CA LYS A 45 0.97 0.81 -8.38
C LYS A 45 1.31 -0.67 -8.20
N ILE A 46 0.43 -1.41 -7.55
CA ILE A 46 0.55 -2.87 -7.35
C ILE A 46 -0.57 -3.53 -8.14
N ILE A 47 -0.24 -4.56 -8.91
CA ILE A 47 -1.20 -5.38 -9.67
C ILE A 47 -1.17 -6.78 -9.07
N LYS A 48 -2.23 -7.17 -8.37
CA LYS A 48 -2.41 -8.53 -7.82
C LYS A 48 -3.27 -9.35 -8.78
N GLN A 49 -2.75 -10.49 -9.21
CA GLN A 49 -3.45 -11.49 -10.02
C GLN A 49 -4.07 -12.56 -9.12
#